data_AF-A0A927PES2-F1
#
_entry.id   AF-A0A927PES2-F1
#
_cell.length_a   1.000
_cell.length_b   1.000
_cell.length_c   1.000
_cell.angle_alpha   90.00
_cell.angle_beta   90.00
_cell.angle_gamma   90.00
#
_symmetry.space_group_name_H-M   'P 1'
#
loop_
_entity.id
_entity.type
_entity.pdbx_description
1 polymer ?
#
loop_
_entity_poly.entity_id
_entity_poly.type
_entity_poly.pdbx_seq_one_letter_code
_entity_poly.pdbx_strand_id
1 'polypeptide(L)'
;MSISVTGYTEARIEGKWYCIDFFQYDMNGHVHHIPCIEGQSIVHTALQWDCDMDRIGVPTDLSPQVKAECTGRDGKLFGEDDPHWNPWHMVRGSWFGTVDLDQPEYCGFFPRQAVADYLSNPHDVTLDESDMIPVEEYRELPEEEKKAYQYYEYTSPYGNRSILRNFKRSVQARIDAWNSEIAFCKDHMQISLSDVRVLLIIG
;
A
#
# COMPACT_ATOMS: atom_id res chain seq x y z
N MET A 1 -13.42 11.01 -13.66
CA MET A 1 -12.29 11.68 -12.97
C MET A 1 -11.37 10.60 -12.47
N SER A 2 -10.10 10.64 -12.85
CA SER A 2 -9.07 9.72 -12.34
C SER A 2 -8.46 10.35 -11.09
N ILE A 3 -8.50 9.67 -9.95
CA ILE A 3 -7.76 10.07 -8.76
C ILE A 3 -6.28 9.76 -9.03
N SER A 4 -5.39 10.73 -8.84
CA SER A 4 -3.94 10.53 -8.88
C SER A 4 -3.40 10.43 -7.45
N VAL A 5 -2.37 9.61 -7.24
CA VAL A 5 -1.75 9.47 -5.92
C VAL A 5 -0.24 9.45 -6.07
N THR A 6 0.43 10.27 -5.26
CA THR A 6 1.89 10.35 -5.17
C THR A 6 2.33 9.78 -3.82
N GLY A 7 3.26 8.82 -3.83
CA GLY A 7 3.74 8.14 -2.63
C GLY A 7 5.23 8.33 -2.37
N TYR A 8 5.58 8.80 -1.15
CA TYR A 8 6.96 8.98 -0.70
C TYR A 8 7.34 8.08 0.48
N THR A 9 8.36 7.26 0.36
CA THR A 9 8.92 6.41 1.42
C THR A 9 10.07 7.12 2.12
N GLU A 10 10.01 7.25 3.44
CA GLU A 10 11.04 7.89 4.25
C GLU A 10 11.54 6.97 5.35
N ALA A 11 12.85 6.95 5.62
CA ALA A 11 13.47 6.22 6.70
C ALA A 11 13.97 7.15 7.81
N ARG A 12 13.89 6.70 9.07
CA ARG A 12 14.40 7.42 10.23
C ARG A 12 15.85 7.01 10.50
N ILE A 13 16.78 7.92 10.31
CA ILE A 13 18.22 7.73 10.51
C ILE A 13 18.69 8.79 11.50
N GLU A 14 19.30 8.35 12.60
CA GLU A 14 19.79 9.24 13.68
C GLU A 14 18.75 10.29 14.15
N GLY A 15 17.48 9.86 14.22
CA GLY A 15 16.37 10.70 14.67
C GLY A 15 15.80 11.66 13.61
N LYS A 16 16.33 11.67 12.39
CA LYS A 16 15.86 12.49 11.26
C LYS A 16 15.24 11.62 10.17
N TRP A 17 14.28 12.17 9.43
CA TRP A 17 13.64 11.49 8.30
C TRP A 17 14.35 11.84 6.99
N TYR A 18 14.64 10.81 6.20
CA TYR A 18 15.25 10.92 4.88
C TYR A 18 14.37 10.22 3.86
N CYS A 19 14.09 10.87 2.73
CA CYS A 19 13.42 10.22 1.61
C CYS A 19 14.31 9.12 1.04
N ILE A 20 13.74 7.94 0.91
CA ILE A 20 14.38 6.72 0.41
C ILE A 20 13.76 6.24 -0.92
N ASP A 21 12.92 7.05 -1.57
CA ASP A 21 12.40 6.71 -2.89
C ASP A 21 13.48 6.84 -3.95
N PHE A 22 14.00 5.68 -4.32
CA PHE A 22 15.00 5.47 -5.35
C PHE A 22 16.20 6.44 -5.31
N PHE A 23 16.50 6.97 -4.12
CA PHE A 23 17.68 7.68 -3.60
C PHE A 23 18.33 8.74 -4.51
N GLN A 24 18.47 9.98 -4.06
CA GLN A 24 19.32 10.98 -4.73
C GLN A 24 20.12 11.86 -3.77
N TYR A 25 21.41 12.04 -4.06
CA TYR A 25 22.34 13.00 -3.47
C TYR A 25 23.23 13.49 -4.60
N ASP A 26 23.32 14.79 -4.91
CA ASP A 26 23.77 15.85 -3.98
C ASP A 26 23.96 17.26 -4.64
N MET A 27 24.92 18.10 -4.16
CA MET A 27 25.85 18.83 -5.07
C MET A 27 27.38 18.53 -4.89
N ASN A 28 27.84 17.45 -4.24
CA ASN A 28 29.08 16.66 -4.57
C ASN A 28 29.45 15.56 -3.54
N GLY A 29 29.16 14.30 -3.82
CA GLY A 29 29.36 13.14 -2.94
C GLY A 29 28.31 12.04 -3.13
N HIS A 30 27.96 11.74 -4.37
CA HIS A 30 26.64 11.33 -4.87
C HIS A 30 26.22 9.86 -4.63
N VAL A 31 24.93 9.61 -4.37
CA VAL A 31 24.21 8.38 -4.77
C VAL A 31 22.85 8.80 -5.33
N HIS A 32 22.51 8.35 -6.55
CA HIS A 32 21.30 8.76 -7.28
C HIS A 32 20.62 7.62 -8.08
N HIS A 33 19.30 7.39 -8.00
CA HIS A 33 18.56 6.38 -8.81
C HIS A 33 17.04 6.65 -9.06
N ILE A 34 16.53 7.84 -9.41
CA ILE A 34 15.06 8.10 -9.62
C ILE A 34 14.55 7.49 -10.95
N PRO A 35 13.45 6.70 -10.97
CA PRO A 35 12.16 7.22 -11.45
C PRO A 35 11.02 7.05 -10.44
N CYS A 36 10.37 8.17 -10.13
CA CYS A 36 9.15 8.28 -9.36
C CYS A 36 8.00 7.59 -10.10
N ILE A 37 7.30 6.67 -9.45
CA ILE A 37 6.02 6.19 -9.97
C ILE A 37 4.96 7.24 -9.60
N GLU A 38 4.82 8.26 -10.45
CA GLU A 38 3.52 8.91 -10.65
C GLU A 38 2.59 7.85 -11.25
N GLY A 39 1.68 7.31 -10.44
CA GLY A 39 0.81 6.22 -10.85
C GLY A 39 -0.21 5.89 -9.77
N GLN A 40 -1.48 5.93 -10.16
CA GLN A 40 -2.69 5.70 -9.36
C GLN A 40 -2.50 4.64 -8.27
N SER A 41 -2.29 5.08 -7.04
CA SER A 41 -2.22 4.18 -5.90
C SER A 41 -3.63 3.91 -5.37
N ILE A 42 -4.11 2.70 -5.61
CA ILE A 42 -5.35 2.19 -5.00
C ILE A 42 -5.17 1.89 -3.50
N VAL A 43 -3.97 2.12 -2.94
CA VAL A 43 -3.69 2.01 -1.50
C VAL A 43 -4.51 3.00 -0.70
N HIS A 44 -4.72 4.24 -1.19
CA HIS A 44 -5.63 5.16 -0.49
C HIS A 44 -7.03 4.56 -0.40
N THR A 45 -7.58 4.08 -1.51
CA THR A 45 -8.92 3.50 -1.56
C THR A 45 -9.02 2.28 -0.64
N ALA A 46 -8.03 1.38 -0.66
CA ALA A 46 -7.97 0.24 0.24
C ALA A 46 -7.86 0.66 1.72
N LEU A 47 -7.00 1.64 2.05
CA LEU A 47 -6.88 2.15 3.41
C LEU A 47 -8.11 2.92 3.87
N GLN A 48 -8.79 3.66 2.99
CA GLN A 48 -10.03 4.36 3.30
C GLN A 48 -11.16 3.34 3.55
N TRP A 49 -11.23 2.28 2.76
CA TRP A 49 -12.19 1.20 2.95
C TRP A 49 -11.91 0.35 4.19
N ASP A 50 -10.63 0.11 4.51
CA ASP A 50 -10.24 -0.68 5.69
C ASP A 50 -10.19 0.18 6.98
N CYS A 51 -10.01 1.49 6.86
CA CYS A 51 -9.77 2.41 7.96
C CYS A 51 -10.42 3.78 7.67
N ASP A 52 -11.70 3.94 7.99
CA ASP A 52 -12.30 5.25 8.33
C ASP A 52 -11.61 5.93 9.56
N MET A 53 -10.32 5.68 9.79
CA MET A 53 -9.49 6.18 10.88
C MET A 53 -8.82 7.51 10.49
N ASP A 54 -9.26 8.54 11.20
CA ASP A 54 -8.60 9.80 11.52
C ASP A 54 -7.95 10.57 10.37
N ARG A 55 -8.65 11.63 9.95
CA ARG A 55 -8.21 12.68 9.02
C ARG A 55 -6.82 13.21 9.41
N ILE A 56 -5.79 12.70 8.75
CA ILE A 56 -4.41 13.12 8.96
C ILE A 56 -4.19 14.44 8.21
N GLY A 57 -4.02 15.52 8.97
CA GLY A 57 -3.48 16.78 8.45
C GLY A 57 -2.00 16.63 8.07
N VAL A 58 -1.39 17.67 7.53
CA VAL A 58 0.02 17.65 7.11
C VAL A 58 0.93 17.15 8.25
N PRO A 59 1.72 16.08 8.07
CA PRO A 59 2.64 15.59 9.10
C PRO A 59 3.69 16.67 9.46
N THR A 60 4.02 16.80 10.74
CA THR A 60 4.91 17.87 11.22
C THR A 60 6.40 17.59 10.97
N ASP A 61 6.77 16.31 10.80
CA ASP A 61 8.15 15.84 10.75
C ASP A 61 8.59 15.37 9.34
N LEU A 62 8.00 15.89 8.27
CA LEU A 62 8.37 15.60 6.86
C LEU A 62 9.87 15.87 6.58
N SER A 63 10.49 15.03 5.75
CA SER A 63 11.86 15.28 5.27
C SER A 63 11.93 16.54 4.39
N PRO A 64 13.11 17.17 4.27
CA PRO A 64 13.30 18.34 3.41
C PRO A 64 12.90 18.09 1.95
N GLN A 65 13.16 16.91 1.41
CA GLN A 65 12.85 16.53 0.03
C GLN A 65 11.33 16.52 -0.20
N VAL A 66 10.60 15.81 0.65
CA VAL A 66 9.14 15.75 0.57
C VAL A 66 8.52 17.13 0.74
N LYS A 67 9.00 17.93 1.70
CA LYS A 67 8.55 19.32 1.87
C LYS A 67 8.75 20.12 0.59
N ALA A 68 9.90 20.03 -0.06
CA ALA A 68 10.19 20.78 -1.28
C ALA A 68 9.28 20.38 -2.45
N GLU A 69 9.04 19.08 -2.64
CA GLU A 69 8.18 18.57 -3.72
C GLU A 69 6.69 18.90 -3.51
N CYS A 70 6.28 19.08 -2.26
CA CYS A 70 4.89 19.29 -1.88
C CYS A 70 4.56 20.73 -1.46
N THR A 71 5.52 21.66 -1.62
CA THR A 71 5.31 23.09 -1.39
C THR A 71 4.80 23.74 -2.67
N GLY A 72 3.64 24.38 -2.59
CA GLY A 72 3.03 25.15 -3.67
C GLY A 72 3.82 26.41 -4.03
N ARG A 73 3.41 27.08 -5.11
CA ARG A 73 4.06 28.33 -5.57
C ARG A 73 3.94 29.50 -4.58
N ASP A 74 2.98 29.43 -3.69
CA ASP A 74 2.76 30.38 -2.59
C ASP A 74 3.66 30.13 -1.38
N GLY A 75 4.50 29.08 -1.43
CA GLY A 75 5.41 28.71 -0.35
C GLY A 75 4.76 27.91 0.77
N LYS A 76 3.51 27.45 0.59
CA LYS A 76 2.78 26.66 1.58
C LYS A 76 2.73 25.18 1.21
N LEU A 77 2.62 24.29 2.19
CA LEU A 77 2.44 22.87 1.92
C LEU A 77 1.01 22.60 1.43
N PHE A 78 0.85 21.72 0.44
CA PHE A 78 -0.50 21.30 0.02
C PHE A 78 -1.30 20.77 1.22
N GLY A 79 -2.55 21.21 1.39
CA GLY A 79 -3.41 20.79 2.49
C GLY A 79 -3.14 21.47 3.85
N GLU A 80 -2.23 22.45 3.92
CA GLU A 80 -1.94 23.20 5.16
C GLU A 80 -3.08 24.12 5.59
N ASP A 81 -3.67 24.86 4.65
CA ASP A 81 -4.76 25.83 4.95
C ASP A 81 -6.17 25.23 4.81
N ASP A 82 -6.33 24.17 4.02
CA ASP A 82 -7.62 23.55 3.72
C ASP A 82 -7.47 22.02 3.54
N PRO A 83 -7.87 21.20 4.54
CA PRO A 83 -7.74 19.75 4.49
C PRO A 83 -8.63 19.09 3.43
N HIS A 84 -9.45 19.84 2.67
CA HIS A 84 -10.38 19.30 1.69
C HIS A 84 -9.85 19.14 0.27
N TRP A 85 -8.70 19.73 -0.08
CA TRP A 85 -8.20 19.62 -1.45
C TRP A 85 -7.41 18.33 -1.70
N ASN A 86 -6.42 18.01 -0.87
CA ASN A 86 -5.57 16.81 -1.04
C ASN A 86 -5.24 16.23 0.34
N PRO A 87 -5.90 15.16 0.82
CA PRO A 87 -5.56 14.57 2.10
C PRO A 87 -4.19 13.88 2.05
N TRP A 88 -3.49 13.94 3.17
CA TRP A 88 -2.19 13.28 3.38
C TRP A 88 -2.42 12.01 4.17
N HIS A 89 -1.93 10.87 3.72
CA HIS A 89 -2.02 9.62 4.47
C HIS A 89 -0.62 9.14 4.81
N MET A 90 -0.37 8.88 6.09
CA MET A 90 0.92 8.36 6.55
C MET A 90 0.76 6.93 7.04
N VAL A 91 1.45 6.00 6.36
CA VAL A 91 1.53 4.60 6.76
C VAL A 91 2.86 4.37 7.46
N ARG A 92 2.83 3.97 8.73
CA ARG A 92 4.05 3.56 9.45
C ARG A 92 4.45 2.17 8.96
N GLY A 93 5.71 1.95 8.61
CA GLY A 93 6.16 0.66 8.12
C GLY A 93 6.05 -0.45 9.17
N SER A 94 6.07 -0.10 10.45
CA SER A 94 5.78 -1.03 11.56
C SER A 94 4.40 -1.69 11.47
N TRP A 95 3.40 -1.01 10.87
CA TRP A 95 2.07 -1.58 10.65
C TRP A 95 2.10 -2.79 9.71
N PHE A 96 2.98 -2.80 8.70
CA PHE A 96 3.18 -3.98 7.83
C PHE A 96 3.74 -5.20 8.57
N GLY A 97 4.34 -4.99 9.74
CA GLY A 97 4.80 -6.06 10.63
C GLY A 97 3.70 -6.59 11.55
N THR A 98 2.61 -5.83 11.76
CA THR A 98 1.48 -6.23 12.61
C THR A 98 0.33 -6.88 11.86
N VAL A 99 0.29 -6.74 10.52
CA VAL A 99 -0.78 -7.29 9.68
C VAL A 99 -0.29 -8.49 8.87
N ASP A 100 -1.05 -9.59 8.91
CA ASP A 100 -0.86 -10.76 8.07
C ASP A 100 -1.58 -10.55 6.71
N LEU A 101 -0.84 -9.99 5.75
CA LEU A 101 -1.31 -9.75 4.38
C LEU A 101 -1.26 -11.02 3.51
N ASP A 102 -0.75 -12.15 4.00
CA ASP A 102 -0.68 -13.40 3.24
C ASP A 102 -1.91 -14.28 3.44
N GLN A 103 -2.72 -14.00 4.47
CA GLN A 103 -4.05 -14.59 4.62
C GLN A 103 -4.98 -14.23 3.44
N PRO A 104 -5.84 -15.18 2.99
CA PRO A 104 -6.85 -14.95 1.97
C PRO A 104 -7.81 -13.80 2.34
N GLU A 105 -8.39 -13.15 1.32
CA GLU A 105 -9.35 -12.06 1.53
C GLU A 105 -10.75 -12.59 1.72
N TYR A 106 -11.10 -13.63 0.95
CA TYR A 106 -12.37 -14.31 1.00
C TYR A 106 -12.14 -15.78 1.35
N CYS A 107 -12.88 -16.25 2.34
CA CYS A 107 -12.91 -17.64 2.78
C CYS A 107 -14.37 -18.05 2.93
N GLY A 108 -14.87 -18.91 2.04
CA GLY A 108 -16.27 -19.28 2.06
C GLY A 108 -16.63 -20.32 1.02
N PHE A 109 -17.94 -20.56 0.88
CA PHE A 109 -18.45 -21.50 -0.10
C PHE A 109 -18.84 -20.75 -1.37
N PHE A 110 -18.21 -21.12 -2.48
CA PHE A 110 -18.48 -20.56 -3.81
C PHE A 110 -19.12 -21.61 -4.71
N PRO A 111 -19.94 -21.22 -5.71
CA PRO A 111 -20.38 -22.12 -6.76
C PRO A 111 -19.19 -22.81 -7.42
N ARG A 112 -19.28 -24.13 -7.58
CA ARG A 112 -18.20 -24.94 -8.19
C ARG A 112 -17.84 -24.45 -9.59
N GLN A 113 -18.84 -24.04 -10.36
CA GLN A 113 -18.63 -23.52 -11.71
C GLN A 113 -17.83 -22.21 -11.68
N ALA A 114 -18.17 -21.26 -10.81
CA ALA A 114 -17.45 -19.99 -10.67
C ALA A 114 -15.98 -20.21 -10.32
N VAL A 115 -15.68 -21.14 -9.40
CA VAL A 115 -14.30 -21.50 -9.05
C VAL A 115 -13.58 -22.16 -10.23
N ALA A 116 -14.26 -23.05 -10.98
CA ALA A 116 -13.68 -23.69 -12.16
C ALA A 116 -13.35 -22.66 -13.26
N ASP A 117 -14.26 -21.73 -13.51
CA ASP A 117 -14.08 -20.66 -14.49
C ASP A 117 -12.90 -19.77 -14.11
N TYR A 118 -12.83 -19.34 -12.83
CA TYR A 118 -11.69 -18.61 -12.27
C TYR A 118 -10.36 -19.34 -12.45
N LEU A 119 -10.28 -20.62 -12.06
CA LEU A 119 -9.03 -21.40 -12.17
C LEU A 119 -8.59 -21.61 -13.62
N SER A 120 -9.53 -21.63 -14.56
CA SER A 120 -9.25 -21.79 -15.98
C SER A 120 -8.78 -20.49 -16.66
N ASN A 121 -9.27 -19.34 -16.19
CA ASN A 121 -8.89 -18.03 -16.74
C ASN A 121 -8.86 -16.92 -15.66
N PRO A 122 -7.85 -16.92 -14.78
CA PRO A 122 -7.79 -16.04 -13.62
C PRO A 122 -7.50 -14.57 -13.96
N HIS A 123 -7.20 -14.25 -15.23
CA HIS A 123 -6.96 -12.88 -15.70
C HIS A 123 -8.23 -12.18 -16.17
N ASP A 124 -9.22 -12.92 -16.66
CA ASP A 124 -10.47 -12.37 -17.19
C ASP A 124 -11.68 -12.66 -16.28
N VAL A 125 -11.56 -13.64 -15.39
CA VAL A 125 -12.60 -14.02 -14.44
C VAL A 125 -12.06 -13.82 -13.03
N THR A 126 -12.82 -13.13 -12.20
CA THR A 126 -12.54 -12.96 -10.78
C THR A 126 -13.71 -13.51 -9.98
N LEU A 127 -13.44 -14.19 -8.87
CA LEU A 127 -14.49 -14.58 -7.94
C LEU A 127 -15.00 -13.32 -7.24
N ASP A 128 -16.30 -13.05 -7.37
CA ASP A 128 -16.96 -11.94 -6.70
C ASP A 128 -17.39 -12.36 -5.29
N GLU A 129 -17.28 -11.46 -4.32
CA GLU A 129 -17.79 -11.69 -2.96
C GLU A 129 -19.30 -11.98 -2.96
N SER A 130 -20.05 -11.38 -3.88
CA SER A 130 -21.50 -11.60 -4.02
C SER A 130 -21.87 -13.03 -4.43
N ASP A 131 -20.93 -13.80 -4.97
CA ASP A 131 -21.11 -15.22 -5.28
C ASP A 131 -20.79 -16.13 -4.08
N MET A 132 -20.17 -15.58 -3.02
CA MET A 132 -19.80 -16.32 -1.83
C MET A 132 -20.98 -16.41 -0.85
N ILE A 133 -21.25 -17.61 -0.36
CA ILE A 133 -22.15 -17.79 0.79
C ILE A 133 -21.35 -18.08 2.07
N PRO A 134 -21.71 -17.46 3.21
CA PRO A 134 -21.11 -17.76 4.51
C PRO A 134 -21.30 -19.22 4.94
N VAL A 135 -20.48 -19.67 5.88
CA VAL A 135 -20.52 -21.06 6.39
C VAL A 135 -21.87 -21.38 7.03
N GLU A 136 -22.48 -20.40 7.71
CA GLU A 136 -23.78 -20.52 8.36
C GLU A 136 -24.87 -20.77 7.33
N GLU A 137 -24.92 -19.98 6.27
CA GLU A 137 -25.88 -20.13 5.17
C GLU A 137 -25.67 -21.45 4.43
N TYR A 138 -24.42 -21.82 4.13
CA TYR A 138 -24.10 -23.11 3.51
C TYR A 138 -24.59 -24.30 4.34
N ARG A 139 -24.49 -24.22 5.68
CA ARG A 139 -24.94 -25.32 6.57
C ARG A 139 -26.45 -25.54 6.51
N GLU A 140 -27.21 -24.47 6.31
CA GLU A 140 -28.67 -24.48 6.24
C GLU A 140 -29.20 -24.96 4.89
N LEU A 141 -28.35 -24.99 3.84
CA LEU A 141 -28.74 -25.49 2.53
C LEU A 141 -29.12 -26.98 2.55
N PRO A 142 -30.09 -27.40 1.73
CA PRO A 142 -30.35 -28.81 1.46
C PRO A 142 -29.11 -29.53 0.94
N GLU A 143 -28.94 -30.81 1.29
CA GLU A 143 -27.75 -31.60 0.91
C GLU A 143 -27.53 -31.70 -0.61
N GLU A 144 -28.60 -31.66 -1.42
CA GLU A 144 -28.48 -31.61 -2.87
C GLU A 144 -27.94 -30.27 -3.37
N GLU A 145 -28.36 -29.14 -2.77
CA GLU A 145 -27.91 -27.80 -3.15
C GLU A 145 -26.46 -27.56 -2.72
N LYS A 146 -26.06 -28.09 -1.56
CA LYS A 146 -24.66 -28.07 -1.10
C LYS A 146 -23.66 -28.62 -2.11
N LYS A 147 -24.08 -29.57 -2.97
CA LYS A 147 -23.23 -30.15 -4.01
C LYS A 147 -22.82 -29.14 -5.08
N ALA A 148 -23.61 -28.07 -5.28
CA ALA A 148 -23.30 -27.02 -6.24
C ALA A 148 -22.15 -26.11 -5.78
N TYR A 149 -21.80 -26.15 -4.49
CA TYR A 149 -20.79 -25.28 -3.91
C TYR A 149 -19.54 -26.06 -3.47
N GLN A 150 -18.44 -25.33 -3.29
CA GLN A 150 -17.21 -25.82 -2.67
C GLN A 150 -16.55 -24.72 -1.85
N TYR A 151 -15.85 -25.11 -0.79
CA TYR A 151 -15.02 -24.20 -0.04
C TYR A 151 -13.83 -23.76 -0.89
N TYR A 152 -13.57 -22.46 -0.95
CA TYR A 152 -12.43 -21.91 -1.65
C TYR A 152 -11.90 -20.66 -0.92
N GLU A 153 -10.57 -20.54 -0.88
CA GLU A 153 -9.86 -19.41 -0.29
C GLU A 153 -9.23 -18.59 -1.41
N TYR A 154 -9.53 -17.29 -1.42
CA TYR A 154 -9.19 -16.43 -2.54
C TYR A 154 -8.74 -15.04 -2.07
N THR A 155 -7.72 -14.50 -2.73
CA THR A 155 -7.40 -13.07 -2.68
C THR A 155 -7.50 -12.54 -4.09
N SER A 156 -8.35 -11.54 -4.30
CA SER A 156 -8.46 -10.93 -5.62
C SER A 156 -7.16 -10.24 -6.01
N PRO A 157 -6.68 -10.37 -7.27
CA PRO A 157 -5.51 -9.63 -7.72
C PRO A 157 -5.72 -8.11 -7.61
N TYR A 158 -6.99 -7.66 -7.61
CA TYR A 158 -7.42 -6.27 -7.45
C TYR A 158 -8.00 -5.95 -6.06
N GLY A 159 -8.01 -6.93 -5.14
CA GLY A 159 -8.53 -6.75 -3.79
C GLY A 159 -7.57 -6.01 -2.86
N ASN A 160 -8.10 -5.50 -1.74
CA ASN A 160 -7.38 -4.64 -0.79
C ASN A 160 -6.11 -5.32 -0.30
N ARG A 161 -6.17 -6.61 0.03
CA ARG A 161 -5.01 -7.38 0.51
C ARG A 161 -3.92 -7.52 -0.56
N SER A 162 -4.27 -7.77 -1.82
CA SER A 162 -3.29 -7.85 -2.93
C SER A 162 -2.60 -6.50 -3.14
N ILE A 163 -3.37 -5.43 -3.12
CA ILE A 163 -2.88 -4.04 -3.21
C ILE A 163 -1.89 -3.73 -2.09
N LEU A 164 -2.29 -3.98 -0.83
CA LEU A 164 -1.46 -3.73 0.34
C LEU A 164 -0.21 -4.61 0.35
N ARG A 165 -0.30 -5.86 -0.12
CA ARG A 165 0.86 -6.76 -0.28
C ARG A 165 1.84 -6.23 -1.32
N ASN A 166 1.36 -5.78 -2.47
CA ASN A 166 2.20 -5.17 -3.51
C ASN A 166 2.84 -3.87 -3.02
N PHE A 167 2.10 -3.07 -2.25
CA PHE A 167 2.61 -1.86 -1.62
C PHE A 167 3.72 -2.18 -0.60
N LYS A 168 3.50 -3.14 0.31
CA LYS A 168 4.52 -3.64 1.25
C LYS A 168 5.78 -4.11 0.51
N ARG A 169 5.63 -4.88 -0.57
CA ARG A 169 6.76 -5.33 -1.41
C ARG A 169 7.50 -4.17 -2.05
N SER A 170 6.78 -3.15 -2.50
CA SER A 170 7.36 -1.92 -3.05
C SER A 170 8.19 -1.19 -1.99
N VAL A 171 7.68 -1.03 -0.76
CA VAL A 171 8.42 -0.43 0.36
C VAL A 171 9.64 -1.26 0.72
N GLN A 172 9.48 -2.59 0.81
CA GLN A 172 10.58 -3.50 1.11
C GLN A 172 11.69 -3.41 0.06
N ALA A 173 11.36 -3.30 -1.23
CA ALA A 173 12.35 -3.13 -2.29
C ALA A 173 13.20 -1.85 -2.11
N ARG A 174 12.62 -0.76 -1.58
CA ARG A 174 13.37 0.47 -1.26
C ARG A 174 14.29 0.28 -0.06
N ILE A 175 13.82 -0.42 0.97
CA ILE A 175 14.63 -0.80 2.15
C ILE A 175 15.80 -1.69 1.72
N ASP A 176 15.54 -2.71 0.91
CA ASP A 176 16.55 -3.63 0.43
C ASP A 176 17.59 -2.91 -0.43
N ALA A 177 17.15 -1.99 -1.30
CA ALA A 177 18.03 -1.14 -2.10
C ALA A 177 18.90 -0.20 -1.23
N TRP A 178 18.34 0.42 -0.18
CA TRP A 178 19.15 1.17 0.78
C TRP A 178 20.21 0.29 1.44
N ASN A 179 19.79 -0.86 1.94
CA ASN A 179 20.66 -1.77 2.70
C ASN A 179 21.75 -2.39 1.82
N SER A 180 21.53 -2.56 0.51
CA SER A 180 22.58 -3.01 -0.42
C SER A 180 23.63 -1.93 -0.71
N GLU A 181 23.23 -0.65 -0.71
CA GLU A 181 24.11 0.50 -0.95
C GLU A 181 24.73 1.08 0.33
N ILE A 182 24.59 0.40 1.47
CA ILE A 182 25.04 0.83 2.80
C ILE A 182 26.54 1.17 2.91
N ALA A 183 27.36 0.64 1.98
CA ALA A 183 28.77 1.00 1.87
C ALA A 183 28.99 2.43 1.34
N PHE A 184 28.01 2.97 0.62
CA PHE A 184 28.01 4.31 -0.01
C PHE A 184 27.03 5.28 0.69
N CYS A 185 26.03 4.77 1.41
CA CYS A 185 25.16 5.58 2.26
C CYS A 185 25.94 6.11 3.48
N LYS A 186 25.64 7.37 3.88
CA LYS A 186 26.16 7.93 5.13
C LYS A 186 25.81 6.99 6.29
N ASP A 187 26.79 6.76 7.15
CA ASP A 187 26.65 6.17 8.49
C ASP A 187 26.45 4.64 8.57
N HIS A 188 26.62 3.88 7.47
CA HIS A 188 26.60 2.41 7.46
C HIS A 188 25.41 1.77 8.23
N MET A 189 24.25 2.42 8.22
CA MET A 189 23.11 2.01 9.04
C MET A 189 22.11 1.18 8.23
N GLN A 190 21.86 -0.04 8.68
CA GLN A 190 20.79 -0.88 8.15
C GLN A 190 19.45 -0.38 8.66
N ILE A 191 18.48 -0.27 7.77
CA ILE A 191 17.10 0.11 8.10
C ILE A 191 16.17 -1.08 7.89
N SER A 192 15.05 -1.06 8.58
CA SER A 192 14.00 -2.07 8.50
C SER A 192 12.64 -1.41 8.32
N LEU A 193 11.58 -2.23 8.14
CA LEU A 193 10.20 -1.71 8.03
C LEU A 193 9.80 -0.84 9.22
N SER A 194 10.27 -1.11 10.45
CA SER A 194 9.93 -0.29 11.62
C SER A 194 10.54 1.11 11.59
N ASP A 195 11.59 1.31 10.80
CA ASP A 195 12.30 2.59 10.67
C ASP A 195 11.69 3.45 9.56
N VAL A 196 10.73 2.93 8.81
CA VAL A 196 10.18 3.55 7.61
C VAL A 196 8.77 4.06 7.83
N ARG A 197 8.41 5.10 7.08
CA ARG A 197 7.03 5.52 6.84
C ARG A 197 6.82 5.78 5.36
N VAL A 198 5.58 5.70 4.92
CA VAL A 198 5.20 6.13 3.57
C VAL A 198 4.16 7.22 3.69
N LEU A 199 4.44 8.35 3.06
CA LEU A 199 3.51 9.43 2.85
C LEU A 199 2.78 9.21 1.52
N LEU A 200 1.46 9.37 1.50
CA LEU A 200 0.62 9.35 0.30
C LEU A 200 -0.10 10.68 0.17
N ILE A 201 -0.09 11.27 -1.02
CA ILE A 201 -0.75 12.54 -1.36
C ILE A 201 -1.70 12.27 -2.51
N ILE A 202 -2.97 12.62 -2.36
CA ILE A 202 -4.01 12.46 -3.38
C ILE A 202 -4.12 13.74 -4.20
N GLY A 203 -4.31 13.65 -5.51
CA GLY A 203 -4.56 14.79 -6.41
C GLY A 203 -5.56 14.50 -7.52
#